data_AF-A0AAU3KLF0-F1
#
_entry.id   AF-A0AAU3KLF0-F1
#
_cell.length_a   1.000
_cell.length_b   1.000
_cell.length_c   1.000
_cell.angle_alpha   90.00
_cell.angle_beta   90.00
_cell.angle_gamma   90.00
#
_symmetry.space_group_name_H-M   'P 1'
#
loop_
_entity.id
_entity.type
_entity.pdbx_description
1 polymer ?
#
loop_
_entity_poly.entity_id
_entity_poly.type
_entity_poly.pdbx_seq_one_letter_code
_entity_poly.pdbx_strand_id
1 'polypeptide(L)'
;MVPKALTGRDEAAVATARESMRSELAFLYSTPAYRGTLDRLGLTDVADRLTQSAQSGDWTALPQILTDKILKTLVPQAPYPDLPPLLHSWYAHTCHGISLDVPPTPADDPAFRTMLTTLRTLPSA
;
A
#
# COMPACT_ATOMS: atom_id res chain seq x y z
N MET A 1 8.09 -10.45 0.72
CA MET A 1 7.09 -9.62 0.02
C MET A 1 7.75 -8.30 -0.32
N VAL A 2 7.68 -7.87 -1.57
CA VAL A 2 8.14 -6.54 -1.98
C VAL A 2 7.11 -5.51 -1.50
N PRO A 3 7.51 -4.35 -0.94
CA PRO A 3 6.56 -3.30 -0.57
C PRO A 3 5.68 -2.93 -1.77
N LYS A 4 4.36 -3.14 -1.67
CA LYS A 4 3.41 -2.78 -2.71
C LYS A 4 3.12 -1.28 -2.64
N ALA A 5 2.91 -0.65 -3.80
CA ALA A 5 2.28 0.66 -3.91
C ALA A 5 0.93 0.50 -4.62
N LEU A 6 -0.14 1.05 -4.05
CA LEU A 6 -1.46 1.02 -4.66
C LEU A 6 -1.59 2.24 -5.57
N THR A 7 -1.48 2.01 -6.87
CA THR A 7 -1.39 3.10 -7.86
C THR A 7 -2.26 2.81 -9.08
N GLY A 8 -2.52 3.87 -9.85
CA GLY A 8 -3.13 3.80 -11.17
C GLY A 8 -3.10 5.15 -11.85
N ARG A 9 -3.74 5.26 -13.01
CA ARG A 9 -3.79 6.50 -13.78
C ARG A 9 -4.51 7.66 -13.08
N ASP A 10 -5.46 7.34 -12.20
CA ASP A 10 -6.32 8.29 -11.50
C ASP A 10 -6.79 7.69 -10.15
N GLU A 11 -7.51 8.49 -9.36
CA GLU A 11 -8.02 8.09 -8.05
C GLU A 11 -8.98 6.90 -8.11
N ALA A 12 -9.74 6.74 -9.20
CA ALA A 12 -10.65 5.60 -9.37
C ALA A 12 -9.86 4.29 -9.55
N ALA A 13 -8.75 4.35 -10.30
CA ALA A 13 -7.84 3.22 -10.44
C ALA A 13 -7.15 2.89 -9.10
N VAL A 14 -6.73 3.89 -8.31
CA VAL A 14 -6.18 3.68 -6.96
C VAL A 14 -7.21 3.02 -6.03
N ALA A 15 -8.45 3.50 -6.03
CA ALA A 15 -9.52 2.92 -5.23
C ALA A 15 -9.78 1.46 -5.60
N THR A 16 -9.78 1.14 -6.90
CA THR A 16 -9.90 -0.23 -7.41
C THR A 16 -8.75 -1.12 -6.96
N ALA A 17 -7.51 -0.64 -7.08
CA ALA A 17 -6.32 -1.38 -6.64
C ALA A 17 -6.30 -1.61 -5.12
N ARG A 18 -6.77 -0.63 -4.35
CA ARG A 18 -6.89 -0.75 -2.90
C ARG A 18 -7.92 -1.79 -2.49
N GLU A 19 -9.07 -1.80 -3.15
CA GLU A 19 -10.13 -2.76 -2.82
C GLU A 19 -9.74 -4.18 -3.20
N SER A 20 -9.09 -4.38 -4.34
CA SER A 20 -8.61 -5.71 -4.76
C SER A 20 -7.56 -6.29 -3.81
N MET A 21 -6.77 -5.45 -3.14
CA MET A 21 -5.72 -5.86 -2.21
C MET A 21 -6.18 -5.89 -0.74
N ARG A 22 -7.34 -5.33 -0.40
CA ARG A 22 -7.77 -5.11 1.00
C ARG A 22 -7.78 -6.42 1.79
N SER A 23 -8.33 -7.48 1.22
CA SER A 23 -8.42 -8.79 1.89
C SER A 23 -7.05 -9.43 2.11
N GLU A 24 -6.15 -9.36 1.11
CA GLU A 24 -4.79 -9.88 1.24
C GLU A 24 -4.00 -9.11 2.30
N LEU A 25 -4.11 -7.78 2.31
CA LEU A 25 -3.47 -6.94 3.32
C LEU A 25 -4.04 -7.19 4.71
N ALA A 26 -5.36 -7.32 4.85
CA ALA A 26 -5.99 -7.62 6.13
C ALA A 26 -5.49 -8.95 6.69
N PHE A 27 -5.39 -9.97 5.82
CA PHE A 27 -4.83 -11.26 6.20
C PHE A 27 -3.38 -11.12 6.65
N LEU A 28 -2.54 -10.45 5.86
CA LEU A 28 -1.14 -10.20 6.19
C LEU A 28 -0.96 -9.53 7.56
N TYR A 29 -1.68 -8.43 7.78
CA TYR A 29 -1.59 -7.63 9.01
C TYR A 29 -2.24 -8.31 10.22
N SER A 30 -3.09 -9.32 10.01
CA SER A 30 -3.64 -10.15 11.10
C SER A 30 -2.64 -11.17 11.67
N THR A 31 -1.50 -11.39 11.00
CA THR A 31 -0.50 -12.35 11.47
C THR A 31 0.34 -11.79 12.62
N PRO A 32 0.80 -12.64 13.57
CA PRO A 32 1.59 -12.18 14.72
C PRO A 32 2.87 -11.40 14.36
N ALA A 33 3.43 -11.65 13.18
CA ALA A 33 4.64 -10.98 12.70
C ALA A 33 4.46 -9.46 12.51
N TYR A 34 3.24 -8.98 12.25
CA TYR A 34 2.96 -7.57 11.98
C TYR A 34 2.50 -6.78 13.21
N ARG A 35 2.22 -7.46 14.33
CA ARG A 35 1.77 -6.81 15.58
C ARG A 35 2.68 -5.66 16.00
N GLY A 36 3.99 -5.90 16.06
CA GLY A 36 4.96 -4.88 16.46
C GLY A 36 5.01 -3.67 15.52
N THR A 37 4.77 -3.86 14.23
CA THR A 37 4.67 -2.75 13.27
C THR A 37 3.42 -1.91 13.52
N LEU A 38 2.27 -2.56 13.71
CA LEU A 38 1.01 -1.87 13.99
C LEU A 38 1.08 -1.08 15.31
N ASP A 39 1.68 -1.65 16.36
CA ASP A 39 1.87 -0.95 17.63
C ASP A 39 2.75 0.30 17.47
N ARG A 40 3.85 0.22 16.72
CA ARG A 40 4.73 1.37 16.44
C ARG A 40 4.03 2.49 15.65
N LEU A 41 3.03 2.13 14.85
CA LEU A 41 2.22 3.08 14.08
C LEU A 41 1.01 3.60 14.87
N GLY A 42 0.86 3.24 16.16
CA GLY A 42 -0.27 3.64 16.99
C GLY A 42 -1.58 2.94 16.62
N LEU A 43 -1.51 1.77 15.97
CA LEU A 43 -2.63 0.98 15.47
C LEU A 43 -2.89 -0.26 16.35
N THR A 44 -2.61 -0.19 17.65
CA THR A 44 -2.77 -1.32 18.59
C THR A 44 -4.19 -1.88 18.61
N ASP A 45 -5.23 -1.03 18.66
CA ASP A 45 -6.64 -1.47 18.59
C ASP A 45 -6.94 -2.22 17.28
N VAL A 46 -6.38 -1.75 16.16
CA VAL A 46 -6.52 -2.42 14.87
C VAL A 46 -5.85 -3.80 14.91
N ALA A 47 -4.66 -3.90 15.50
CA ALA A 47 -3.94 -5.16 15.64
C ALA A 47 -4.73 -6.18 16.50
N ASP A 48 -5.31 -5.74 17.61
CA ASP A 48 -6.12 -6.58 18.49
C ASP A 48 -7.37 -7.09 17.77
N ARG A 49 -8.08 -6.22 17.06
CA ARG A 49 -9.27 -6.59 16.27
C ARG A 49 -8.94 -7.56 15.14
N LEU A 50 -7.86 -7.32 14.38
CA LEU A 50 -7.41 -8.22 13.31
C LEU A 50 -7.05 -9.60 13.87
N THR A 51 -6.32 -9.63 14.99
CA THR A 51 -5.92 -10.88 15.66
C THR A 51 -7.14 -11.66 16.14
N GLN A 52 -8.09 -10.99 16.80
CA GLN A 52 -9.32 -11.61 17.28
C GLN A 52 -10.15 -12.20 16.14
N SER A 53 -10.35 -11.44 15.06
CA SER A 53 -11.11 -11.87 13.88
C SER A 53 -10.46 -13.07 13.18
N ALA A 54 -9.12 -13.11 13.09
CA ALA A 54 -8.39 -14.24 12.53
C ALA A 54 -8.49 -15.49 13.43
N GLN A 55 -8.39 -15.34 14.75
CA GLN A 55 -8.51 -16.44 15.71
C GLN A 55 -9.93 -17.04 15.76
N SER A 56 -10.97 -16.20 15.57
CA SER A 56 -12.35 -16.66 15.52
C SER A 56 -12.75 -17.26 14.16
N GLY A 57 -11.85 -17.24 13.17
CA GLY A 57 -12.15 -17.69 11.81
C GLY A 57 -13.12 -16.79 11.05
N ASP A 58 -13.34 -15.56 11.53
CA ASP A 58 -14.20 -14.58 10.84
C ASP A 58 -13.38 -13.85 9.77
N TRP A 59 -13.16 -14.54 8.65
CA TRP A 59 -12.45 -13.99 7.51
C TRP A 59 -13.25 -12.92 6.76
N THR A 60 -14.57 -12.85 6.99
CA THR A 60 -15.44 -11.86 6.33
C THR A 60 -15.37 -10.48 6.97
N ALA A 61 -15.17 -10.41 8.30
CA ALA A 61 -14.97 -9.16 9.01
C ALA A 61 -13.56 -8.59 8.84
N LEU A 62 -12.57 -9.44 8.55
CA LEU A 62 -11.15 -9.07 8.48
C LEU A 62 -10.88 -7.85 7.58
N PRO A 63 -11.35 -7.79 6.32
CA PRO A 63 -11.10 -6.64 5.44
C PRO A 63 -11.77 -5.35 5.93
N GLN A 64 -12.90 -5.46 6.64
CA GLN A 64 -13.66 -4.31 7.14
C GLN A 64 -12.93 -3.58 8.28
N ILE A 65 -12.02 -4.26 8.97
CA ILE A 65 -11.18 -3.67 10.02
C ILE A 65 -10.15 -2.71 9.41
N LEU A 66 -9.59 -3.05 8.24
CA LEU A 66 -8.67 -2.19 7.51
C LEU A 66 -9.42 -1.11 6.73
N THR A 67 -9.82 -0.04 7.42
CA THR A 67 -10.42 1.14 6.78
C THR A 67 -9.45 1.81 5.80
N ASP A 68 -9.99 2.61 4.89
CA ASP A 68 -9.21 3.41 3.92
C ASP A 68 -8.12 4.26 4.59
N LYS A 69 -8.43 4.84 5.75
CA LYS A 69 -7.49 5.65 6.54
C LYS A 69 -6.34 4.80 7.09
N ILE A 70 -6.65 3.60 7.57
CA ILE A 70 -5.64 2.65 8.07
C ILE A 70 -4.77 2.19 6.92
N LEU A 71 -5.35 1.79 5.78
CA LEU A 71 -4.60 1.36 4.60
C LEU A 71 -3.62 2.43 4.12
N LYS A 72 -4.04 3.70 4.08
CA LYS A 72 -3.16 4.83 3.71
C LYS A 72 -1.97 5.02 4.65
N THR A 73 -2.06 4.53 5.89
CA THR A 73 -0.94 4.55 6.86
C THR A 73 0.03 3.38 6.65
N LEU A 74 -0.45 2.28 6.05
CA LEU A 74 0.28 1.02 5.93
C LEU A 74 0.93 0.82 4.56
N VAL A 75 0.31 1.35 3.51
CA VAL A 75 0.71 1.13 2.12
C VAL A 75 0.67 2.45 1.36
N PRO A 76 1.75 2.84 0.66
CA PRO A 76 1.73 4.05 -0.16
C PRO A 76 0.68 3.91 -1.26
N GLN A 77 -0.15 4.94 -1.40
CA GLN A 77 -1.24 4.98 -2.37
C GLN A 77 -1.38 6.37 -3.01
N ALA A 78 -1.30 6.43 -4.33
CA ALA A 78 -1.44 7.67 -5.11
C ALA A 78 -1.63 7.35 -6.60
N PRO A 79 -2.28 8.24 -7.38
CA PRO A 79 -2.27 8.14 -8.83
C PRO A 79 -0.86 8.42 -9.39
N TYR A 80 -0.60 8.04 -10.63
CA TYR A 80 0.71 8.19 -11.27
C TYR A 80 1.35 9.58 -11.16
N PRO A 81 0.62 10.71 -11.29
CA PRO A 81 1.21 12.03 -11.15
C PRO A 81 1.75 12.32 -9.74
N ASP A 82 1.10 11.77 -8.72
CA ASP A 82 1.41 12.04 -7.30
C ASP A 82 2.26 10.94 -6.65
N LEU A 83 2.44 9.80 -7.33
CA LEU A 83 3.23 8.68 -6.84
C LEU A 83 4.71 9.05 -6.61
N PRO A 84 5.41 9.80 -7.49
CA PRO A 84 6.81 10.14 -7.27
C PRO A 84 7.10 10.89 -5.96
N PRO A 85 6.46 12.04 -5.65
CA PRO A 85 6.71 12.73 -4.37
C PRO A 85 6.27 11.89 -3.16
N LEU A 86 5.21 11.07 -3.29
CA LEU A 86 4.80 10.17 -2.22
C LEU A 86 5.88 9.13 -1.91
N LEU A 87 6.37 8.40 -2.92
CA LEU A 87 7.41 7.39 -2.73
C LEU A 87 8.71 7.99 -2.19
N HIS A 88 9.08 9.18 -2.65
CA HIS A 88 10.21 9.90 -2.09
C HIS A 88 10.02 10.21 -0.62
N SER A 89 8.85 10.70 -0.20
CA SER A 89 8.58 10.97 1.23
C SER A 89 8.64 9.73 2.12
N TRP A 90 8.29 8.55 1.58
CA TRP A 90 8.31 7.28 2.33
C TRP A 90 9.68 6.64 2.39
N TYR A 91 10.46 6.74 1.31
CA TYR A 91 11.62 5.88 1.09
C TYR A 91 12.94 6.61 0.87
N ALA A 92 12.93 7.95 0.75
CA ALA A 92 14.16 8.72 0.66
C ALA A 92 15.11 8.34 1.80
N HIS A 93 16.38 8.14 1.47
CA HIS A 93 17.46 7.75 2.39
C HIS A 93 17.28 6.42 3.14
N THR A 94 16.23 5.65 2.84
CA THR A 94 15.92 4.38 3.53
C THR A 94 16.16 3.15 2.65
N CYS A 95 16.06 3.29 1.32
CA CYS A 95 16.35 2.21 0.38
C CYS A 95 17.15 2.70 -0.84
N HIS A 96 17.77 1.75 -1.55
CA HIS A 96 18.52 2.01 -2.80
C HIS A 96 17.69 1.76 -4.06
N GLY A 97 16.45 1.28 -3.91
CA GLY A 97 15.60 0.93 -5.03
C GLY A 97 14.20 0.53 -4.59
N ILE A 98 13.25 0.73 -5.50
CA ILE A 98 11.84 0.38 -5.33
C ILE A 98 11.44 -0.44 -6.57
N SER A 99 10.73 -1.54 -6.34
CA SER A 99 10.13 -2.32 -7.42
C SER A 99 8.65 -1.97 -7.50
N LEU A 100 8.18 -1.64 -8.70
CA LEU A 100 6.78 -1.29 -8.98
C LEU A 100 6.19 -2.33 -9.92
N ASP A 101 4.93 -2.70 -9.66
CA ASP A 101 4.16 -3.53 -10.58
C ASP A 101 3.89 -2.74 -11.88
N VAL A 102 3.95 -3.42 -13.02
CA VAL A 102 3.62 -2.82 -14.32
C VAL A 102 2.12 -2.60 -14.44
N PRO A 103 1.67 -1.62 -15.24
CA PRO A 103 0.24 -1.39 -15.45
C PRO A 103 -0.46 -2.66 -15.98
N PRO A 104 -1.70 -2.94 -15.54
CA PRO A 104 -2.43 -4.13 -15.97
C PRO A 104 -2.90 -4.05 -17.43
N THR A 105 -2.91 -2.84 -18.02
CA THR A 105 -3.32 -2.62 -19.40
C THR A 105 -2.29 -1.77 -20.16
N PRO A 106 -1.95 -2.10 -21.42
CA PRO A 106 -1.02 -1.30 -22.21
C PRO A 106 -1.48 0.14 -22.47
N ALA A 107 -2.77 0.44 -22.30
CA ALA A 107 -3.31 1.79 -22.44
C ALA A 107 -2.72 2.78 -21.41
N ASP A 108 -2.25 2.27 -20.26
CA ASP A 108 -1.66 3.07 -19.19
C ASP A 108 -0.15 3.26 -19.34
N ASP A 109 0.50 2.57 -20.28
CA ASP A 109 1.97 2.61 -20.48
C ASP A 109 2.53 4.02 -20.68
N PRO A 110 1.90 4.93 -21.46
CA PRO A 110 2.43 6.29 -21.63
C PRO A 110 2.44 7.10 -20.32
N ALA A 111 1.37 6.98 -19.52
CA ALA A 111 1.27 7.67 -18.23
C ALA A 111 2.25 7.08 -17.21
N PHE A 112 2.36 5.75 -17.17
CA PHE A 112 3.33 5.05 -16.32
C PHE A 112 4.79 5.42 -16.67
N ARG A 113 5.14 5.49 -17.97
CA ARG A 113 6.46 5.94 -18.42
C ARG A 113 6.78 7.37 -17.98
N THR A 114 5.79 8.25 -18.04
CA THR A 114 5.93 9.65 -17.57
C THR A 114 6.19 9.71 -16.07
N MET A 115 5.46 8.91 -15.28
CA MET A 115 5.68 8.76 -13.85
C MET A 115 7.08 8.23 -13.53
N LEU A 116 7.53 7.17 -14.22
CA LEU A 116 8.87 6.61 -14.02
C LEU A 116 9.97 7.63 -14.36
N THR A 117 9.78 8.43 -15.40
CA THR A 117 10.72 9.50 -15.77
C THR A 117 10.82 10.51 -14.64
N THR A 118 9.69 10.94 -14.08
CA THR A 118 9.63 11.87 -12.95
C THR A 118 10.30 11.27 -11.71
N LEU A 119 9.97 10.04 -11.34
CA LEU A 119 10.54 9.35 -10.17
C LEU A 119 12.07 9.25 -10.24
N ARG A 120 12.64 9.02 -11.43
CA ARG A 120 14.09 8.95 -11.64
C ARG A 120 14.82 10.29 -11.51
N THR A 121 14.11 11.41 -11.60
CA THR A 121 14.71 12.74 -11.38
C THR A 121 14.80 13.12 -9.91
N LEU A 122 14.08 12.41 -9.04
CA LEU A 122 14.14 12.68 -7.61
C LEU A 122 15.48 12.21 -7.06
N PRO A 123 16.10 12.99 -6.16
CA PRO A 123 17.42 12.67 -5.65
C PRO A 123 17.40 11.33 -4.90
N SER A 124 18.21 10.40 -5.38
CA SER A 124 18.52 9.17 -4.68
C SER A 124 19.65 9.45 -3.68
N ALA A 125 19.30 9.89 -2.47
CA ALA A 125 20.20 10.16 -1.33
C ALA A 125 21.52 10.88 -1.66
#